data_AF-A0A3C1STM7-F1
#
_entry.id   AF-A0A3C1STM7-F1
#
_cell.length_a   1.000
_cell.length_b   1.000
_cell.length_c   1.000
_cell.angle_alpha   90.00
_cell.angle_beta   90.00
_cell.angle_gamma   90.00
#
_symmetry.space_group_name_H-M   'P 1'
#
loop_
_entity.id
_entity.type
_entity.pdbx_description
1 polymer ?
#
loop_
_entity_poly.entity_id
_entity_poly.type
_entity_poly.pdbx_seq_one_letter_code
_entity_poly.pdbx_strand_id
1 'polypeptide(L)'
;MVKLIRETGSEIVINLGQAFLNMSILEACLETGAVYIDTAIHEEPDKVCENPPWYANYEWKRKDRCAEKGLTAILGAGFDPGVVNAYCALAVKRYFDRIDTIDILDVNAGSHGKYFATNFDPEINFREFIKVWTWIDRQWKEYPTHSVKRVYDFPVVGPCPVYLNGHDELHSLSKNIDADSIRFWMGFGDHYINVFTVLRTLGFLSHLPVTLSTGQEVVPLKVVKALLPDPQTLAPGYTGKTCIGNFVKGQKDGKAREVFIYQVSDHKKCYEEV
;
A
#
# COMPACT_ATOMS: atom_id res chain seq x y z
N MET A 1 -1.11 22.25 14.61
CA MET A 1 -0.71 22.24 13.18
C MET A 1 -0.88 23.61 12.53
N VAL A 2 -2.09 24.18 12.44
CA VAL A 2 -2.36 25.52 11.84
C VAL A 2 -1.39 26.61 12.30
N LYS A 3 -1.21 26.75 13.62
CA LYS A 3 -0.27 27.70 14.22
C LYS A 3 1.15 27.50 13.68
N LEU A 4 1.63 26.26 13.62
CA LEU A 4 2.96 25.92 13.10
C LEU A 4 3.10 26.27 11.61
N ILE A 5 2.09 25.97 10.78
CA ILE A 5 2.11 26.32 9.34
C ILE A 5 2.22 27.85 9.17
N ARG A 6 1.42 28.62 9.92
CA ARG A 6 1.48 30.09 9.88
C ARG A 6 2.80 30.66 10.40
N GLU A 7 3.31 30.13 11.51
CA GLU A 7 4.57 30.61 12.12
C GLU A 7 5.79 30.33 11.24
N THR A 8 5.81 29.19 10.55
CA THR A 8 6.88 28.83 9.63
C THR A 8 6.73 29.45 8.24
N GLY A 9 5.54 29.94 7.89
CA GLY A 9 5.22 30.39 6.54
C GLY A 9 5.23 29.26 5.50
N SER A 10 4.94 28.02 5.92
CA SER A 10 5.00 26.86 5.04
C SER A 10 3.90 26.89 3.99
N GLU A 11 4.27 26.85 2.71
CA GLU A 11 3.33 26.81 1.57
C GLU A 11 2.97 25.39 1.13
N ILE A 12 3.79 24.40 1.50
CA ILE A 12 3.59 22.97 1.22
C ILE A 12 3.81 22.19 2.51
N VAL A 13 2.88 21.29 2.81
CA VAL A 13 2.97 20.35 3.92
C VAL A 13 3.00 18.93 3.36
N ILE A 14 4.14 18.25 3.58
CA ILE A 14 4.31 16.84 3.22
C ILE A 14 4.11 16.00 4.47
N ASN A 15 3.01 15.25 4.49
CA ASN A 15 2.64 14.36 5.58
C ASN A 15 3.28 12.97 5.37
N LEU A 16 4.37 12.73 6.10
CA LEU A 16 5.04 11.43 6.22
C LEU A 16 4.83 10.82 7.63
N GLY A 17 3.79 11.27 8.33
CA GLY A 17 3.38 10.71 9.61
C GLY A 17 2.50 9.47 9.45
N GLN A 18 1.95 8.97 10.55
CA GLN A 18 0.97 7.90 10.52
C GLN A 18 -0.31 8.34 9.79
N ALA A 19 -0.94 7.41 9.06
CA ALA A 19 -2.19 7.62 8.32
C ALA A 19 -3.30 8.27 9.15
N PHE A 20 -3.34 8.01 10.47
CA PHE A 20 -4.31 8.59 11.41
C PHE A 20 -4.26 10.13 11.48
N LEU A 21 -3.14 10.73 11.07
CA LEU A 21 -2.93 12.18 11.09
C LEU A 21 -3.49 12.87 9.84
N ASN A 22 -3.77 12.12 8.76
CA ASN A 22 -4.09 12.66 7.43
C ASN A 22 -5.19 13.71 7.50
N MET A 23 -6.33 13.38 8.12
CA MET A 23 -7.46 14.31 8.15
C MET A 23 -7.17 15.56 8.99
N SER A 24 -6.47 15.42 10.10
CA SER A 24 -6.10 16.57 10.95
C SER A 24 -5.15 17.53 10.23
N ILE A 25 -4.20 16.98 9.45
CA ILE A 25 -3.23 17.77 8.71
C ILE A 25 -3.86 18.40 7.46
N LEU A 26 -4.66 17.65 6.71
CA LEU A 26 -5.40 18.17 5.55
C LEU A 26 -6.37 19.30 5.94
N GLU A 27 -7.06 19.20 7.08
CA GLU A 27 -7.89 20.30 7.60
C GLU A 27 -7.05 21.54 7.94
N ALA A 28 -5.87 21.36 8.53
CA ALA A 28 -4.97 22.49 8.82
C ALA A 28 -4.47 23.17 7.53
N CYS A 29 -4.18 22.37 6.49
CA CYS A 29 -3.82 22.88 5.17
C CYS A 29 -4.98 23.66 4.54
N LEU A 30 -6.20 23.11 4.59
CA LEU A 30 -7.41 23.81 4.16
C LEU A 30 -7.65 25.13 4.89
N GLU A 31 -7.34 25.23 6.18
CA GLU A 31 -7.50 26.49 6.93
C GLU A 31 -6.43 27.53 6.55
N THR A 32 -5.21 27.09 6.24
CA THR A 32 -4.05 27.96 6.04
C THR A 32 -3.77 28.31 4.59
N GLY A 33 -4.31 27.53 3.64
CA GLY A 33 -4.03 27.66 2.22
C GLY A 33 -2.78 26.91 1.75
N ALA A 34 -2.10 26.18 2.63
CA ALA A 34 -0.92 25.39 2.27
C ALA A 34 -1.29 24.16 1.43
N VAL A 35 -0.49 23.81 0.43
CA VAL A 35 -0.63 22.57 -0.34
C VAL A 35 -0.44 21.37 0.58
N TYR A 36 -1.27 20.34 0.41
CA TYR A 36 -1.17 19.09 1.16
C TYR A 36 -0.66 17.96 0.26
N ILE A 37 0.28 17.17 0.77
CA ILE A 37 0.77 15.94 0.12
C ILE A 37 0.85 14.84 1.18
N ASP A 38 0.32 13.65 0.91
CA ASP A 38 0.54 12.44 1.72
C ASP A 38 0.99 11.25 0.87
N THR A 39 1.27 10.13 1.53
CA THR A 39 1.76 8.90 0.89
C THR A 39 0.86 7.67 1.12
N ALA A 40 -0.14 7.77 2.00
CA ALA A 40 -1.04 6.69 2.36
C ALA A 40 -2.45 7.21 2.62
N ILE A 41 -3.47 6.38 2.43
CA ILE A 41 -4.86 6.72 2.76
C ILE A 41 -5.07 6.90 4.27
N HIS A 42 -6.05 7.70 4.68
CA HIS A 42 -6.44 7.84 6.09
C HIS A 42 -7.03 6.55 6.63
N GLU A 43 -6.62 6.22 7.85
CA GLU A 43 -7.18 5.14 8.64
C GLU A 43 -7.77 5.68 9.93
N GLU A 44 -8.73 4.97 10.52
CA GLU A 44 -9.07 5.15 11.93
C GLU A 44 -8.41 4.05 12.76
N PRO A 45 -7.87 4.35 13.96
CA PRO A 45 -7.22 3.36 14.80
C PRO A 45 -8.11 2.14 15.13
N ASP A 46 -9.41 2.36 15.28
CA ASP A 46 -10.40 1.34 15.66
C ASP A 46 -11.13 0.70 14.46
N LYS A 47 -10.89 1.17 13.22
CA LYS A 47 -11.48 0.59 12.01
C LYS A 47 -10.40 -0.02 11.13
N VAL A 48 -10.33 -1.34 11.15
CA VAL A 48 -9.35 -2.09 10.36
C VAL A 48 -9.99 -2.60 9.08
N CYS A 49 -9.35 -2.37 7.94
CA CYS A 49 -9.77 -2.87 6.63
C CYS A 49 -11.26 -2.57 6.33
N GLU A 50 -11.61 -1.27 6.27
CA GLU A 50 -12.96 -0.81 5.99
C GLU A 50 -13.48 -1.36 4.63
N ASN A 51 -14.75 -1.12 4.29
CA ASN A 51 -15.25 -1.50 2.97
C ASN A 51 -14.93 -0.43 1.91
N PRO A 52 -14.63 -0.83 0.67
CA PRO A 52 -14.39 0.11 -0.42
C PRO A 52 -15.66 0.87 -0.82
N PRO A 53 -15.52 2.05 -1.45
CA PRO A 53 -14.27 2.74 -1.74
C PRO A 53 -13.79 3.66 -0.59
N TRP A 54 -12.64 3.35 0.04
CA TRP A 54 -12.06 4.05 1.19
C TRP A 54 -11.91 5.57 1.04
N TYR A 55 -11.35 6.07 -0.07
CA TYR A 55 -11.19 7.52 -0.24
C TYR A 55 -12.52 8.30 -0.19
N ALA A 56 -13.67 7.64 -0.45
CA ALA A 56 -14.98 8.26 -0.32
C ALA A 56 -15.40 8.46 1.15
N ASN A 57 -14.80 7.73 2.09
CA ASN A 57 -15.10 7.82 3.51
C ASN A 57 -14.54 9.11 4.13
N TYR A 58 -13.40 9.61 3.65
CA TYR A 58 -12.67 10.71 4.29
C TYR A 58 -12.16 11.76 3.31
N GLU A 59 -11.14 11.46 2.51
CA GLU A 59 -10.40 12.44 1.70
C GLU A 59 -11.29 13.12 0.67
N TRP A 60 -12.04 12.34 -0.12
CA TRP A 60 -12.83 12.88 -1.22
C TRP A 60 -14.01 13.75 -0.74
N LYS A 61 -14.41 13.66 0.54
CA LYS A 61 -15.40 14.58 1.13
C LYS A 61 -14.88 16.03 1.23
N ARG A 62 -13.58 16.24 1.09
CA ARG A 62 -12.93 17.56 1.12
C ARG A 62 -12.67 18.13 -0.25
N LYS A 63 -13.00 17.40 -1.33
CA LYS A 63 -12.74 17.80 -2.71
C LYS A 63 -13.32 19.17 -3.05
N ASP A 64 -14.58 19.41 -2.71
CA ASP A 64 -15.26 20.67 -3.03
C ASP A 64 -14.64 21.85 -2.24
N ARG A 65 -14.34 21.63 -0.95
CA ARG A 65 -13.65 22.63 -0.11
C ARG A 65 -12.23 22.94 -0.62
N CYS A 66 -11.52 21.96 -1.15
CA CYS A 66 -10.22 22.19 -1.79
C CYS A 66 -10.39 23.08 -3.04
N ALA A 67 -11.38 22.76 -3.90
CA ALA A 67 -11.66 23.52 -5.11
C ALA A 67 -12.08 24.97 -4.82
N GLU A 68 -12.98 25.18 -3.86
CA GLU A 68 -13.44 26.52 -3.43
C GLU A 68 -12.29 27.41 -2.96
N LYS A 69 -11.29 26.82 -2.31
CA LYS A 69 -10.13 27.54 -1.78
C LYS A 69 -8.94 27.62 -2.74
N GLY A 70 -9.04 27.01 -3.93
CA GLY A 70 -7.91 26.88 -4.85
C GLY A 70 -6.74 26.06 -4.27
N LEU A 71 -7.01 25.20 -3.29
CA LEU A 71 -6.02 24.40 -2.59
C LEU A 71 -5.74 23.11 -3.36
N THR A 72 -4.46 22.80 -3.56
CA THR A 72 -4.04 21.51 -4.11
C THR A 72 -3.81 20.51 -2.97
N ALA A 73 -4.46 19.35 -3.05
CA ALA A 73 -4.21 18.19 -2.20
C ALA A 73 -3.81 17.00 -3.07
N ILE A 74 -2.61 16.48 -2.85
CA ILE A 74 -2.06 15.31 -3.56
C ILE A 74 -2.13 14.12 -2.61
N LEU A 75 -2.90 13.12 -2.98
CA LEU A 75 -3.14 11.92 -2.18
C LEU A 75 -2.32 10.75 -2.71
N GLY A 76 -1.70 9.97 -1.83
CA GLY A 76 -0.97 8.75 -2.18
C GLY A 76 0.19 9.02 -3.14
N ALA A 77 1.11 9.91 -2.76
CA ALA A 77 2.30 10.27 -3.52
C ALA A 77 3.54 9.43 -3.16
N GLY A 78 3.35 8.12 -2.95
CA GLY A 78 4.42 7.14 -2.75
C GLY A 78 4.79 6.41 -4.03
N PHE A 79 5.11 5.12 -3.91
CA PHE A 79 5.27 4.24 -5.07
C PHE A 79 3.93 3.59 -5.45
N ASP A 80 3.33 2.89 -4.50
CA ASP A 80 2.03 2.24 -4.52
C ASP A 80 1.32 2.52 -3.20
N PRO A 81 0.36 3.46 -3.14
CA PRO A 81 -0.11 4.32 -4.23
C PRO A 81 0.91 5.40 -4.67
N GLY A 82 0.84 5.83 -5.94
CA GLY A 82 1.63 6.95 -6.47
C GLY A 82 2.23 6.69 -7.86
N VAL A 83 3.48 6.23 -7.92
CA VAL A 83 4.16 5.85 -9.18
C VAL A 83 3.34 4.84 -9.99
N VAL A 84 2.74 3.83 -9.36
CA VAL A 84 1.85 2.86 -10.04
C VAL A 84 0.61 3.55 -10.62
N ASN A 85 0.08 4.59 -9.98
CA ASN A 85 -1.00 5.39 -10.53
C ASN A 85 -0.54 6.18 -11.77
N ALA A 86 0.66 6.76 -11.70
CA ALA A 86 1.27 7.47 -12.83
C ALA A 86 1.54 6.51 -14.01
N TYR A 87 1.97 5.27 -13.75
CA TYR A 87 2.13 4.23 -14.77
C TYR A 87 0.80 3.85 -15.43
N CYS A 88 -0.29 3.73 -14.67
CA CYS A 88 -1.64 3.56 -15.23
C CYS A 88 -2.03 4.73 -16.14
N ALA A 89 -1.83 5.97 -15.69
CA ALA A 89 -2.12 7.16 -16.49
C ALA A 89 -1.28 7.21 -17.77
N LEU A 90 0.00 6.81 -17.68
CA LEU A 90 0.89 6.70 -18.82
C LEU A 90 0.43 5.60 -19.81
N ALA A 91 -0.01 4.44 -19.30
CA ALA A 91 -0.56 3.35 -20.09
C ALA A 91 -1.76 3.83 -20.93
N VAL A 92 -2.73 4.49 -20.29
CA VAL A 92 -3.89 5.10 -20.96
C VAL A 92 -3.46 6.11 -22.02
N LYS A 93 -2.52 7.01 -21.67
CA LYS A 93 -2.15 8.11 -22.56
C LYS A 93 -1.35 7.69 -23.79
N ARG A 94 -0.54 6.64 -23.69
CA ARG A 94 0.51 6.33 -24.70
C ARG A 94 0.44 4.94 -25.28
N TYR A 95 -0.11 3.96 -24.55
CA TYR A 95 0.07 2.56 -24.90
C TYR A 95 -1.21 1.86 -25.35
N PHE A 96 -2.39 2.34 -24.94
CA PHE A 96 -3.67 1.66 -25.17
C PHE A 96 -4.76 2.62 -25.66
N ASP A 97 -5.67 2.12 -26.50
CA ASP A 97 -6.94 2.77 -26.82
C ASP A 97 -8.07 2.25 -25.92
N ARG A 98 -7.97 0.98 -25.50
CA ARG A 98 -8.83 0.34 -24.49
C ARG A 98 -7.97 -0.50 -23.57
N ILE A 99 -8.23 -0.45 -22.27
CA ILE A 99 -7.59 -1.32 -21.27
C ILE A 99 -8.61 -2.36 -20.82
N ASP A 100 -8.20 -3.63 -20.81
CA ASP A 100 -9.00 -4.74 -20.30
C ASP A 100 -8.67 -4.99 -18.83
N THR A 101 -7.37 -5.16 -18.52
CA THR A 101 -6.91 -5.45 -17.17
C THR A 101 -5.65 -4.68 -16.81
N ILE A 102 -5.57 -4.28 -15.54
CA ILE A 102 -4.36 -3.77 -14.90
C ILE A 102 -4.04 -4.70 -13.74
N ASP A 103 -2.85 -5.29 -13.75
CA ASP A 103 -2.26 -6.02 -12.63
C ASP A 103 -1.09 -5.22 -12.11
N ILE A 104 -1.23 -4.66 -10.91
CA ILE A 104 -0.12 -4.05 -10.17
C ILE A 104 0.59 -5.20 -9.46
N LEU A 105 1.89 -5.30 -9.69
CA LEU A 105 2.74 -6.40 -9.24
C LEU A 105 3.85 -5.80 -8.39
N ASP A 106 3.82 -6.08 -7.09
CA ASP A 106 4.87 -5.70 -6.13
C ASP A 106 5.57 -6.96 -5.65
N VAL A 107 6.88 -7.05 -5.89
CA VAL A 107 7.72 -8.07 -5.26
C VAL A 107 8.95 -7.45 -4.63
N ASN A 108 9.20 -7.85 -3.39
CA ASN A 108 10.49 -7.71 -2.73
C ASN A 108 11.22 -9.06 -2.73
N ALA A 109 12.17 -9.23 -3.65
CA ALA A 109 13.07 -10.39 -3.72
C ALA A 109 14.36 -10.15 -2.89
N GLY A 110 14.22 -9.45 -1.77
CA GLY A 110 15.29 -9.17 -0.84
C GLY A 110 15.46 -10.23 0.24
N SER A 111 16.63 -10.25 0.87
CA SER A 111 16.91 -11.02 2.07
C SER A 111 17.59 -10.16 3.12
N HIS A 112 16.98 -10.10 4.31
CA HIS A 112 17.51 -9.44 5.50
C HIS A 112 18.26 -10.40 6.45
N GLY A 113 18.38 -11.69 6.08
CA GLY A 113 19.14 -12.70 6.84
C GLY A 113 18.58 -13.08 8.22
N LYS A 114 17.39 -12.60 8.59
CA LYS A 114 16.70 -12.99 9.84
C LYS A 114 15.75 -14.15 9.55
N TYR A 115 15.40 -14.93 10.58
CA TYR A 115 14.45 -16.04 10.45
C TYR A 115 13.07 -15.56 9.97
N PHE A 116 12.58 -14.46 10.54
CA PHE A 116 11.36 -13.78 10.12
C PHE A 116 11.41 -12.33 10.61
N ALA A 117 11.05 -11.39 9.75
CA ALA A 117 10.92 -9.97 10.07
C ALA A 117 9.92 -9.32 9.11
N THR A 118 9.37 -8.17 9.51
CA THR A 118 8.55 -7.33 8.63
C THR A 118 9.37 -6.10 8.24
N ASN A 119 9.19 -5.59 7.03
CA ASN A 119 9.85 -4.34 6.60
C ASN A 119 9.19 -3.09 7.18
N PHE A 120 7.94 -3.23 7.63
CA PHE A 120 7.14 -2.18 8.26
C PHE A 120 6.86 -2.52 9.71
N ASP A 121 6.26 -1.59 10.43
CA ASP A 121 5.77 -1.83 11.79
C ASP A 121 4.84 -3.08 11.79
N PRO A 122 5.15 -4.12 12.58
CA PRO A 122 4.34 -5.35 12.59
C PRO A 122 2.86 -5.12 12.92
N GLU A 123 2.56 -4.11 13.74
CA GLU A 123 1.19 -3.79 14.13
C GLU A 123 0.39 -3.22 12.96
N ILE A 124 1.03 -2.42 12.11
CA ILE A 124 0.44 -1.88 10.88
C ILE A 124 0.31 -3.02 9.86
N ASN A 125 1.43 -3.68 9.55
CA ASN A 125 1.50 -4.73 8.53
C ASN A 125 0.50 -5.86 8.77
N PHE A 126 0.35 -6.35 10.01
CA PHE A 126 -0.58 -7.45 10.28
C PHE A 126 -2.05 -7.02 10.39
N ARG A 127 -2.34 -5.74 10.63
CA ARG A 127 -3.72 -5.20 10.59
C ARG A 127 -4.30 -5.24 9.18
N GLU A 128 -3.47 -5.10 8.15
CA GLU A 128 -3.91 -5.05 6.75
C GLU A 128 -4.45 -6.40 6.24
N PHE A 129 -3.99 -7.53 6.81
CA PHE A 129 -4.26 -8.88 6.29
C PHE A 129 -5.53 -9.56 6.84
N ILE A 130 -6.63 -8.83 7.02
CA ILE A 130 -7.92 -9.40 7.48
C ILE A 130 -8.74 -9.96 6.31
N LYS A 131 -8.89 -9.17 5.25
CA LYS A 131 -9.63 -9.53 4.02
C LYS A 131 -9.06 -8.78 2.84
N VAL A 132 -9.36 -9.26 1.64
CA VAL A 132 -8.86 -8.71 0.37
C VAL A 132 -10.02 -8.11 -0.40
N TRP A 133 -10.00 -6.81 -0.66
CA TRP A 133 -10.89 -6.14 -1.60
C TRP A 133 -10.17 -5.87 -2.91
N THR A 134 -10.76 -6.29 -4.02
CA THR A 134 -10.20 -6.08 -5.35
C THR A 134 -11.27 -5.67 -6.37
N TRP A 135 -10.87 -5.05 -7.48
CA TRP A 135 -11.78 -4.61 -8.53
C TRP A 135 -11.71 -5.55 -9.73
N ILE A 136 -12.74 -6.37 -9.92
CA ILE A 136 -12.81 -7.37 -11.00
C ILE A 136 -14.18 -7.31 -11.65
N ASP A 137 -14.22 -7.35 -12.98
CA ASP A 137 -15.44 -7.24 -13.80
C ASP A 137 -16.29 -6.01 -13.41
N ARG A 138 -15.61 -4.88 -13.19
CA ARG A 138 -16.21 -3.61 -12.77
C ARG A 138 -16.98 -3.68 -11.44
N GLN A 139 -16.57 -4.56 -10.54
CA GLN A 139 -17.18 -4.76 -9.24
C GLN A 139 -16.13 -4.98 -8.16
N TRP A 140 -16.41 -4.50 -6.95
CA TRP A 140 -15.64 -4.84 -5.77
C TRP A 140 -15.95 -6.28 -5.35
N LYS A 141 -14.90 -7.11 -5.26
CA LYS A 141 -14.99 -8.51 -4.83
C LYS A 141 -14.14 -8.71 -3.58
N GLU A 142 -14.71 -9.43 -2.61
CA GLU A 142 -14.02 -9.81 -1.37
C GLU A 142 -13.44 -11.22 -1.51
N TYR A 143 -12.20 -11.39 -1.06
CA TYR A 143 -11.52 -12.69 -0.97
C TYR A 143 -10.88 -12.87 0.42
N PRO A 144 -10.74 -14.10 0.91
CA PRO A 144 -9.90 -14.37 2.07
C PRO A 144 -8.43 -14.04 1.80
N THR A 145 -7.72 -13.51 2.78
CA THR A 145 -6.28 -13.21 2.72
C THR A 145 -5.46 -14.43 2.27
N HIS A 146 -4.58 -14.24 1.29
CA HIS A 146 -3.68 -15.25 0.73
C HIS A 146 -4.38 -16.46 0.06
N SER A 147 -5.66 -16.35 -0.31
CA SER A 147 -6.40 -17.45 -0.95
C SER A 147 -6.16 -17.61 -2.46
N VAL A 148 -5.77 -16.54 -3.15
CA VAL A 148 -5.52 -16.56 -4.60
C VAL A 148 -4.03 -16.34 -4.85
N LYS A 149 -3.34 -17.41 -5.28
CA LYS A 149 -1.89 -17.44 -5.57
C LYS A 149 -1.62 -17.59 -7.06
N ARG A 150 -0.57 -16.94 -7.55
CA ARG A 150 0.02 -17.16 -8.88
C ARG A 150 1.54 -17.11 -8.78
N VAL A 151 2.22 -17.54 -9.83
CA VAL A 151 3.65 -17.28 -10.02
C VAL A 151 3.77 -16.30 -11.18
N TYR A 152 4.53 -15.23 -10.99
CA TYR A 152 4.85 -14.27 -12.04
C TYR A 152 6.36 -14.26 -12.26
N ASP A 153 6.78 -14.27 -13.52
CA ASP A 153 8.18 -14.19 -13.90
C ASP A 153 8.59 -12.73 -14.08
N PHE A 154 9.15 -12.14 -13.02
CA PHE A 154 9.53 -10.74 -13.01
C PHE A 154 10.85 -10.51 -13.76
N PRO A 155 11.00 -9.38 -14.46
CA PRO A 155 12.28 -8.98 -14.97
C PRO A 155 13.28 -8.81 -13.81
N VAL A 156 14.53 -9.22 -14.04
CA VAL A 156 15.66 -9.14 -13.09
C VAL A 156 15.56 -10.06 -11.86
N VAL A 157 14.40 -10.19 -11.22
CA VAL A 157 14.24 -10.99 -9.98
C VAL A 157 13.70 -12.40 -10.21
N GLY A 158 13.16 -12.70 -11.41
CA GLY A 158 12.75 -14.04 -11.82
C GLY A 158 11.39 -14.48 -11.25
N PRO A 159 11.10 -15.80 -11.27
CA PRO A 159 9.79 -16.32 -10.89
C PRO A 159 9.53 -16.19 -9.39
N CYS A 160 8.49 -15.44 -9.05
CA CYS A 160 8.09 -15.19 -7.68
C CYS A 160 6.62 -15.56 -7.44
N PRO A 161 6.29 -16.20 -6.29
CA PRO A 161 4.91 -16.38 -5.87
C PRO A 161 4.30 -15.03 -5.49
N VAL A 162 3.15 -14.70 -6.07
CA VAL A 162 2.38 -13.50 -5.78
C VAL A 162 0.96 -13.86 -5.37
N TYR A 163 0.40 -13.07 -4.45
CA TYR A 163 -0.91 -13.26 -3.87
C TYR A 163 -1.78 -12.03 -4.14
N LEU A 164 -3.04 -12.27 -4.47
CA LEU A 164 -4.02 -11.19 -4.64
C LEU A 164 -4.22 -10.49 -3.29
N ASN A 165 -4.06 -9.17 -3.27
CA ASN A 165 -4.25 -8.33 -2.08
C ASN A 165 -5.11 -7.10 -2.39
N GLY A 166 -5.64 -6.47 -1.34
CA GLY A 166 -6.24 -5.15 -1.42
C GLY A 166 -5.15 -4.08 -1.32
N HIS A 167 -5.37 -2.92 -1.94
CA HIS A 167 -4.42 -1.80 -1.89
C HIS A 167 -5.11 -0.47 -2.25
N ASP A 168 -4.61 0.62 -1.70
CA ASP A 168 -5.23 1.96 -1.72
C ASP A 168 -5.52 2.49 -3.13
N GLU A 169 -4.60 2.28 -4.08
CA GLU A 169 -4.71 2.80 -5.44
C GLU A 169 -5.84 2.16 -6.23
N LEU A 170 -6.31 0.96 -5.86
CA LEU A 170 -7.43 0.31 -6.55
C LEU A 170 -8.67 1.22 -6.50
N HIS A 171 -8.80 2.00 -5.44
CA HIS A 171 -9.90 2.92 -5.20
C HIS A 171 -9.86 4.10 -6.15
N SER A 172 -8.70 4.75 -6.28
CA SER A 172 -8.55 5.88 -7.18
C SER A 172 -8.50 5.41 -8.64
N LEU A 173 -7.88 4.29 -8.94
CA LEU A 173 -7.80 3.75 -10.30
C LEU A 173 -9.15 3.25 -10.82
N SER A 174 -9.93 2.50 -10.03
CA SER A 174 -11.27 2.04 -10.44
C SER A 174 -12.24 3.18 -10.74
N LYS A 175 -12.03 4.35 -10.10
CA LYS A 175 -12.81 5.56 -10.36
C LYS A 175 -12.35 6.33 -11.59
N ASN A 176 -11.05 6.36 -11.86
CA ASN A 176 -10.44 7.29 -12.83
C ASN A 176 -9.96 6.62 -14.13
N ILE A 177 -9.85 5.30 -14.17
CA ILE A 177 -9.36 4.53 -15.31
C ILE A 177 -10.46 3.59 -15.79
N ASP A 178 -10.79 3.66 -17.08
CA ASP A 178 -11.73 2.73 -17.70
C ASP A 178 -11.03 1.39 -18.01
N ALA A 179 -11.19 0.43 -17.09
CA ALA A 179 -10.68 -0.93 -17.20
C ALA A 179 -11.67 -1.92 -16.58
N ASP A 180 -11.74 -3.14 -17.11
CA ASP A 180 -12.68 -4.14 -16.60
C ASP A 180 -12.21 -4.72 -15.26
N SER A 181 -10.90 -4.87 -15.05
CA SER A 181 -10.33 -5.30 -13.77
C SER A 181 -9.04 -4.56 -13.42
N ILE A 182 -8.88 -4.21 -12.14
CA ILE A 182 -7.67 -3.59 -11.57
C ILE A 182 -7.35 -4.35 -10.29
N ARG A 183 -6.22 -5.06 -10.31
CA ARG A 183 -5.84 -6.01 -9.25
C ARG A 183 -4.45 -5.67 -8.73
N PHE A 184 -4.23 -5.91 -7.46
CA PHE A 184 -2.93 -5.80 -6.82
C PHE A 184 -2.43 -7.18 -6.41
N TRP A 185 -1.18 -7.47 -6.71
CA TRP A 185 -0.53 -8.72 -6.38
C TRP A 185 0.76 -8.43 -5.64
N MET A 186 0.89 -9.00 -4.44
CA MET A 186 2.06 -8.83 -3.60
C MET A 186 2.84 -10.15 -3.52
N GLY A 187 4.17 -10.06 -3.60
CA GLY A 187 5.08 -11.18 -3.48
C GLY A 187 5.24 -11.64 -2.04
N PHE A 188 4.95 -12.92 -1.78
CA PHE A 188 5.23 -13.55 -0.48
C PHE A 188 5.89 -14.91 -0.66
N GLY A 189 7.08 -15.08 -0.10
CA GLY A 189 7.74 -16.39 -0.07
C GLY A 189 6.97 -17.41 0.79
N ASP A 190 7.10 -18.69 0.46
CA ASP A 190 6.37 -19.76 1.16
C ASP A 190 6.71 -19.79 2.67
N HIS A 191 7.95 -19.46 3.05
CA HIS A 191 8.36 -19.34 4.45
C HIS A 191 7.61 -18.23 5.19
N TYR A 192 7.44 -17.06 4.57
CA TYR A 192 6.66 -15.95 5.15
C TYR A 192 5.21 -16.37 5.38
N ILE A 193 4.58 -16.98 4.37
CA ILE A 193 3.19 -17.45 4.46
C ILE A 193 3.03 -18.50 5.56
N ASN A 194 3.99 -19.41 5.71
CA ASN A 194 3.98 -20.41 6.78
C ASN A 194 4.02 -19.75 8.16
N VAL A 195 5.01 -18.87 8.42
CA VAL A 195 5.15 -18.20 9.72
C VAL A 195 3.92 -17.33 10.04
N PHE A 196 3.46 -16.54 9.07
CA PHE A 196 2.24 -15.73 9.21
C PHE A 196 1.03 -16.59 9.57
N THR A 197 0.85 -17.73 8.90
CA THR A 197 -0.26 -18.64 9.15
C THR A 197 -0.21 -19.21 10.56
N VAL A 198 0.97 -19.62 11.05
CA VAL A 198 1.15 -20.10 12.43
C VAL A 198 0.81 -19.03 13.45
N LEU A 199 1.37 -17.82 13.31
CA LEU A 199 1.10 -16.70 14.22
C LEU A 199 -0.38 -16.34 14.24
N ARG A 200 -1.02 -16.26 13.07
CA ARG A 200 -2.45 -15.97 12.95
C ARG A 200 -3.31 -17.05 13.61
N THR A 201 -3.03 -18.32 13.32
CA THR A 201 -3.85 -19.46 13.79
C THR A 201 -3.82 -19.60 15.31
N LEU A 202 -2.67 -19.30 15.93
CA LEU A 202 -2.50 -19.33 17.38
C LEU A 202 -3.00 -18.05 18.08
N GLY A 203 -3.50 -17.05 17.32
CA GLY A 203 -4.01 -15.79 17.88
C GLY A 203 -2.94 -14.75 18.22
N PHE A 204 -1.68 -14.97 17.85
CA PHE A 204 -0.57 -14.04 18.14
C PHE A 204 -0.65 -12.71 17.36
N LEU A 205 -1.46 -12.65 16.30
CA LEU A 205 -1.71 -11.42 15.54
C LEU A 205 -2.93 -10.62 16.06
N SER A 206 -3.56 -11.06 17.15
CA SER A 206 -4.71 -10.37 17.74
C SER A 206 -4.33 -9.06 18.42
N HIS A 207 -5.14 -8.01 18.20
CA HIS A 207 -5.09 -6.75 18.93
C HIS A 207 -5.98 -6.75 20.20
N LEU A 208 -6.80 -7.79 20.37
CA LEU A 208 -7.62 -7.95 21.58
C LEU A 208 -6.76 -8.53 22.72
N PRO A 209 -6.89 -8.01 23.95
CA PRO A 209 -6.16 -8.53 25.09
C PRO A 209 -6.58 -9.96 25.41
N VAL A 210 -5.63 -10.74 25.93
CA VAL A 210 -5.86 -12.06 26.53
C VAL A 210 -5.39 -12.05 27.98
N THR A 211 -6.11 -12.75 28.85
CA THR A 211 -5.75 -12.90 30.26
C THR A 211 -4.86 -14.13 30.44
N LEU A 212 -3.65 -13.92 30.95
CA LEU A 212 -2.73 -15.01 31.30
C LEU A 212 -3.21 -15.75 32.56
N SER A 213 -2.70 -16.96 32.79
CA SER A 213 -2.98 -17.73 34.02
C SER A 213 -2.56 -17.02 35.31
N THR A 214 -1.68 -16.00 35.21
CA THR A 214 -1.25 -15.13 36.31
C THR A 214 -2.21 -13.97 36.57
N GLY A 215 -3.27 -13.81 35.77
CA GLY A 215 -4.23 -12.70 35.84
C GLY A 215 -3.80 -11.43 35.08
N GLN A 216 -2.59 -11.38 34.52
CA GLN A 216 -2.13 -10.26 33.71
C GLN A 216 -2.79 -10.25 32.32
N GLU A 217 -3.21 -9.08 31.85
CA GLU A 217 -3.66 -8.88 30.48
C GLU A 217 -2.51 -8.51 29.55
N VAL A 218 -2.47 -9.16 28.39
CA VAL A 218 -1.44 -8.93 27.35
C VAL A 218 -2.11 -8.87 25.99
N VAL A 219 -1.67 -7.95 25.12
CA VAL A 219 -2.08 -7.92 23.71
C VAL A 219 -1.08 -8.76 22.90
N PRO A 220 -1.47 -9.90 22.31
CA PRO A 220 -0.54 -10.82 21.65
C PRO A 220 0.31 -10.16 20.56
N LEU A 221 -0.30 -9.31 19.72
CA LEU A 221 0.39 -8.59 18.65
C LEU A 221 1.52 -7.69 19.17
N LYS A 222 1.34 -7.08 20.35
CA LYS A 222 2.39 -6.25 20.97
C LYS A 222 3.58 -7.08 21.44
N VAL A 223 3.35 -8.34 21.85
CA VAL A 223 4.42 -9.28 22.20
C VAL A 223 5.18 -9.69 20.94
N VAL A 224 4.47 -10.04 19.86
CA VAL A 224 5.11 -10.35 18.56
C VAL A 224 5.99 -9.20 18.11
N LYS A 225 5.45 -7.97 18.11
CA LYS A 225 6.20 -6.75 17.76
C LYS A 225 7.47 -6.57 18.60
N ALA A 226 7.39 -6.82 19.90
CA ALA A 226 8.55 -6.72 20.79
C ALA A 226 9.62 -7.82 20.56
N LEU A 227 9.24 -8.96 19.97
CA LEU A 227 10.15 -10.07 19.68
C LEU A 227 10.75 -10.01 18.27
N LEU A 228 10.08 -9.36 17.32
CA LEU A 228 10.60 -9.22 15.97
C LEU A 228 11.76 -8.23 15.91
N PRO A 229 12.72 -8.43 14.99
CA PRO A 229 13.76 -7.43 14.74
C PRO A 229 13.15 -6.08 14.41
N ASP A 230 13.73 -5.00 14.93
CA ASP A 230 13.36 -3.64 14.55
C ASP A 230 13.60 -3.46 13.04
N PRO A 231 12.57 -3.11 12.23
CA PRO A 231 12.72 -2.92 10.79
C PRO A 231 13.84 -1.95 10.40
N GLN A 232 14.09 -0.92 11.21
CA GLN A 232 15.16 0.06 10.93
C GLN A 232 16.55 -0.57 10.99
N THR A 233 16.71 -1.67 11.74
CA THR A 233 17.99 -2.37 11.90
C THR A 233 18.27 -3.39 10.80
N LEU A 234 17.31 -3.62 9.89
CA LEU A 234 17.46 -4.61 8.81
C LEU A 234 18.30 -4.07 7.64
N ALA A 235 18.25 -2.76 7.39
CA ALA A 235 18.82 -2.13 6.19
C ALA A 235 20.30 -2.45 5.93
N PRO A 236 21.23 -2.41 6.91
CA PRO A 236 22.65 -2.62 6.64
C PRO A 236 23.00 -4.01 6.08
N GLY A 237 22.19 -5.03 6.39
CA GLY A 237 22.39 -6.40 5.94
C GLY A 237 21.45 -6.82 4.81
N TYR A 238 20.60 -5.91 4.34
CA TYR A 238 19.56 -6.23 3.37
C TYR A 238 20.17 -6.30 1.95
N THR A 239 19.99 -7.44 1.30
CA THR A 239 20.45 -7.68 -0.07
C THR A 239 19.29 -8.04 -0.98
N GLY A 240 19.54 -8.10 -2.29
CA GLY A 240 18.51 -8.41 -3.29
C GLY A 240 17.82 -7.15 -3.82
N LYS A 241 16.72 -7.34 -4.54
CA LYS A 241 16.06 -6.29 -5.31
C LYS A 241 14.56 -6.31 -5.12
N THR A 242 13.93 -5.15 -5.29
CA THR A 242 12.48 -5.04 -5.47
C THR A 242 12.17 -4.86 -6.96
N CYS A 243 11.00 -5.31 -7.39
CA CYS A 243 10.46 -5.02 -8.71
C CYS A 243 8.98 -4.70 -8.55
N ILE A 244 8.60 -3.45 -8.81
CA ILE A 244 7.22 -2.98 -8.67
C ILE A 244 6.78 -2.36 -9.99
N GLY A 245 5.59 -2.71 -10.47
CA GLY A 245 5.08 -2.18 -11.73
C GLY A 245 3.70 -2.66 -12.12
N ASN A 246 3.25 -2.20 -13.29
CA ASN A 246 1.91 -2.47 -13.79
C ASN A 246 2.00 -3.31 -15.06
N PHE A 247 1.40 -4.50 -15.03
CA PHE A 247 1.16 -5.32 -16.19
C PHE A 247 -0.23 -5.03 -16.74
N VAL A 248 -0.27 -4.36 -17.89
CA VAL A 248 -1.49 -3.86 -18.50
C VAL A 248 -1.79 -4.65 -19.77
N LYS A 249 -3.03 -5.11 -19.90
CA LYS A 249 -3.56 -5.78 -21.10
C LYS A 249 -4.69 -4.97 -21.68
N GLY A 250 -4.77 -4.95 -23.01
CA GLY A 250 -5.83 -4.22 -23.71
C GLY A 250 -5.63 -4.25 -25.21
N GLN A 251 -6.06 -3.18 -25.87
CA GLN A 251 -5.97 -3.01 -27.32
C GLN A 251 -5.32 -1.69 -27.70
N LYS A 252 -4.56 -1.70 -28.80
CA LYS A 252 -4.02 -0.52 -29.47
C LYS A 252 -4.08 -0.73 -30.99
N ASP A 253 -4.61 0.24 -31.72
CA ASP A 253 -4.75 0.21 -33.18
C ASP A 253 -5.46 -1.07 -33.68
N GLY A 254 -6.50 -1.49 -32.95
CA GLY A 254 -7.31 -2.68 -33.25
C GLY A 254 -6.64 -4.03 -32.95
N LYS A 255 -5.45 -4.05 -32.33
CA LYS A 255 -4.71 -5.27 -31.99
C LYS A 255 -4.57 -5.43 -30.48
N ALA A 256 -4.58 -6.68 -30.01
CA ALA A 256 -4.26 -6.99 -28.62
C ALA A 256 -2.83 -6.53 -28.29
N ARG A 257 -2.66 -5.96 -27.10
CA ARG A 257 -1.37 -5.47 -26.60
C ARG A 257 -1.22 -5.80 -25.13
N GLU A 258 0.01 -6.07 -24.72
CA GLU A 258 0.41 -6.23 -23.32
C GLU A 258 1.67 -5.38 -23.07
N VAL A 259 1.73 -4.70 -21.93
CA VAL A 259 2.87 -3.86 -21.52
C VAL A 259 3.12 -4.02 -20.03
N PHE A 260 4.37 -4.24 -19.64
CA PHE A 260 4.81 -4.16 -18.24
C PHE A 260 5.65 -2.89 -18.04
N ILE A 261 5.14 -1.93 -17.27
CA ILE A 261 5.84 -0.69 -16.90
C ILE A 261 6.27 -0.83 -15.45
N TYR A 262 7.57 -0.83 -15.18
CA TYR A 262 8.09 -1.20 -13.86
C TYR A 262 9.37 -0.45 -13.50
N GLN A 263 9.69 -0.49 -12.21
CA GLN A 263 10.99 -0.09 -11.66
C GLN A 263 11.62 -1.28 -10.94
N VAL A 264 12.94 -1.39 -10.99
CA VAL A 264 13.74 -2.27 -10.14
C VAL A 264 14.59 -1.43 -9.21
N SER A 265 14.58 -1.75 -7.92
CA SER A 265 15.44 -1.12 -6.91
C SER A 265 16.34 -2.15 -6.23
N ASP A 266 17.55 -1.77 -5.83
CA ASP A 266 18.52 -2.64 -5.17
C ASP A 266 18.73 -2.19 -3.73
N HIS A 267 18.46 -3.08 -2.77
CA HIS A 267 18.48 -2.76 -1.34
C HIS A 267 19.81 -2.16 -0.88
N LYS A 268 20.92 -2.76 -1.34
CA LYS A 268 22.25 -2.32 -0.94
C LYS A 268 22.55 -0.92 -1.50
N LYS A 269 22.22 -0.69 -2.77
CA LYS A 269 22.41 0.64 -3.40
C LYS A 269 21.59 1.73 -2.71
N CYS A 270 20.33 1.44 -2.37
CA CYS A 270 19.49 2.39 -1.65
C CYS A 270 20.04 2.71 -0.26
N TYR A 271 20.60 1.73 0.45
CA TYR A 271 21.23 1.96 1.75
C TYR A 271 22.51 2.80 1.64
N GLU A 272 23.30 2.60 0.57
CA GLU A 272 24.54 3.36 0.32
C GLU A 272 24.31 4.80 -0.15
N GLU A 273 23.09 5.15 -0.59
CA GLU A 273 22.73 6.49 -1.08
C GLU A 273 22.42 7.50 0.04
N VAL A 274 22.09 7.02 1.24
CA VAL A 274 21.65 7.83 2.41
C VAL A 274 22.79 8.02 3.41
#